data_AF-X1I448-F1
#
_entry.id   AF-X1I448-F1
#
_cell.length_a   1.000
_cell.length_b   1.000
_cell.length_c   1.000
_cell.angle_alpha   90.00
_cell.angle_beta   90.00
_cell.angle_gamma   90.00
#
_symmetry.space_group_name_H-M   'P 1'
#
loop_
_entity.id
_entity.type
_entity.pdbx_description
1 polymer ?
#
loop_
_entity_poly.entity_id
_entity_poly.type
_entity_poly.pdbx_seq_one_letter_code
_entity_poly.pdbx_strand_id
1 'polypeptide(L)'
;MVNDIKEGLVIEQLMGAGQGNILGGDFSGNVLLGYKVESGKIVGRVKDTMVSGNIYQILKQITAIGSETKWVGGFLNTPHICCPEVSVASK
;
A
#
# COMPACT_ATOMS: atom_id res chain seq x y z
N MET A 1 -7.68 1.10 12.23
CA MET A 1 -7.11 1.14 10.86
C MET A 1 -8.05 0.50 9.87
N VAL A 2 -8.07 -0.84 9.68
CA VAL A 2 -8.94 -1.43 8.63
C VAL A 2 -10.41 -1.07 8.83
N ASN A 3 -10.93 -1.15 10.06
CA ASN A 3 -12.32 -0.79 10.38
C ASN A 3 -12.74 0.64 9.98
N ASP A 4 -11.78 1.55 9.85
CA ASP A 4 -12.02 2.97 9.54
C ASP A 4 -11.97 3.25 8.02
N ILE A 5 -11.62 2.24 7.21
CA ILE A 5 -11.48 2.35 5.75
C ILE A 5 -12.82 2.01 5.10
N LYS A 6 -13.44 3.00 4.44
CA LYS A 6 -14.67 2.81 3.67
C LYS A 6 -14.44 1.94 2.43
N GLU A 7 -13.39 2.24 1.67
CA GLU A 7 -12.94 1.46 0.52
C GLU A 7 -11.42 1.64 0.38
N GLY A 8 -10.70 0.55 0.11
CA GLY A 8 -9.25 0.62 -0.04
C GLY A 8 -8.59 -0.74 -0.24
N LEU A 9 -7.27 -0.78 -0.10
CA LEU A 9 -6.47 -1.99 -0.24
C LEU A 9 -5.59 -2.21 0.98
N VAL A 10 -5.53 -3.44 1.47
CA VAL A 10 -4.39 -3.92 2.27
C VAL A 10 -3.38 -4.50 1.30
N ILE A 11 -2.19 -3.91 1.24
CA ILE A 11 -1.11 -4.33 0.33
C ILE A 11 -0.02 -5.00 1.16
N GLU A 12 0.22 -6.27 0.89
CA GLU A 12 1.29 -7.05 1.53
C GLU A 12 2.54 -7.11 0.66
N GLN A 13 2.38 -7.23 -0.66
CA GLN A 13 3.50 -7.33 -1.60
C GLN A 13 3.22 -6.63 -2.92
N LEU A 14 4.23 -5.90 -3.41
CA LEU A 14 4.25 -5.28 -4.73
C LEU A 14 5.30 -5.93 -5.61
N MET A 15 5.03 -5.96 -6.91
CA MET A 15 5.98 -6.39 -7.94
C MET A 15 6.26 -5.21 -8.87
N GLY A 16 7.55 -4.92 -9.09
CA GLY A 16 8.00 -3.84 -9.98
C GLY A 16 8.03 -2.44 -9.37
N ALA A 17 7.56 -2.25 -8.13
CA ALA A 17 7.50 -0.93 -7.47
C ALA A 17 8.84 -0.17 -7.41
N GLY A 18 9.97 -0.87 -7.42
CA GLY A 18 11.31 -0.25 -7.42
C GLY A 18 11.83 0.18 -8.80
N GLN A 19 11.08 0.00 -9.88
CA GLN A 19 11.52 0.32 -11.26
C GLN A 19 11.11 1.73 -11.72
N GLY A 20 10.51 2.55 -10.84
CA GLY A 20 10.12 3.93 -11.15
C GLY A 20 11.27 4.94 -11.08
N ASN A 21 10.92 6.23 -11.05
CA ASN A 21 11.88 7.32 -10.84
C ASN A 21 12.21 7.44 -9.35
N ILE A 22 13.14 6.60 -8.88
CA ILE A 22 13.53 6.52 -7.46
C ILE A 22 14.00 7.88 -6.92
N LEU A 23 14.79 8.62 -7.70
CA LEU A 23 15.31 9.94 -7.27
C LEU A 23 14.18 10.97 -7.10
N GLY A 24 13.23 10.97 -8.04
CA GLY A 24 12.02 11.81 -7.96
C GLY A 24 11.00 11.33 -6.95
N GLY A 25 11.13 10.10 -6.43
CA GLY A 25 10.22 9.48 -5.48
C GLY A 25 9.00 8.81 -6.11
N ASP A 26 8.94 8.73 -7.44
CA ASP A 26 7.81 8.10 -8.13
C ASP A 26 7.96 6.58 -8.12
N PHE A 27 6.89 5.89 -7.77
CA PHE A 27 6.79 4.44 -7.83
C PHE A 27 5.53 4.00 -8.58
N SER A 28 5.61 2.82 -9.19
CA SER A 28 4.46 2.11 -9.73
C SER A 28 4.73 0.61 -9.71
N GLY A 29 3.73 -0.18 -9.35
CA GLY A 29 3.90 -1.62 -9.23
C GLY A 29 2.58 -2.37 -9.19
N ASN A 30 2.61 -3.61 -9.64
CA ASN A 30 1.46 -4.50 -9.54
C ASN A 30 1.34 -5.02 -8.10
N VAL A 31 0.11 -5.16 -7.63
CA VAL A 31 -0.21 -5.79 -6.35
C VAL A 31 -0.03 -7.30 -6.52
N LEU A 32 1.09 -7.82 -6.02
CA LEU A 32 1.39 -9.26 -6.03
C LEU A 32 0.52 -9.99 -5.00
N LEU A 33 0.42 -9.41 -3.81
CA LEU A 33 -0.46 -9.86 -2.74
C LEU A 33 -1.13 -8.64 -2.10
N GLY A 34 -2.45 -8.60 -2.19
CA GLY A 34 -3.26 -7.59 -1.53
C GLY A 34 -4.72 -7.98 -1.49
N TYR A 35 -5.47 -7.24 -0.68
CA TYR A 35 -6.86 -7.53 -0.37
C TYR A 35 -7.71 -6.27 -0.43
N LYS A 36 -8.92 -6.38 -0.97
CA LYS A 36 -9.89 -5.29 -0.99
C LYS A 36 -10.49 -5.13 0.39
N VAL A 37 -10.58 -3.88 0.83
CA VAL A 37 -11.35 -3.47 2.01
C VAL A 37 -12.60 -2.76 1.56
N GLU A 38 -13.75 -3.16 2.09
CA GLU A 38 -15.03 -2.46 1.94
C GLU A 38 -15.72 -2.35 3.30
N SER A 39 -16.16 -1.14 3.65
CA SER A 39 -16.86 -0.83 4.90
C SER A 39 -16.18 -1.43 6.14
N GLY A 40 -14.87 -1.25 6.23
CA GLY A 40 -14.07 -1.72 7.34
C GLY A 40 -13.74 -3.21 7.34
N LYS A 41 -14.03 -3.95 6.27
CA LYS A 41 -13.84 -5.40 6.20
C LYS A 41 -13.02 -5.82 4.99
N ILE A 42 -12.14 -6.80 5.18
CA ILE A 42 -11.46 -7.45 4.06
C ILE A 42 -12.46 -8.36 3.35
N VAL A 43 -12.74 -8.07 2.08
CA VAL A 43 -13.76 -8.80 1.30
C VAL A 43 -13.19 -9.82 0.33
N GLY A 44 -11.89 -9.75 0.02
CA GLY A 44 -11.25 -10.74 -0.85
C GLY A 44 -9.89 -10.29 -1.38
N ARG A 45 -9.20 -11.21 -2.05
CA ARG A 45 -7.91 -10.93 -2.71
C ARG A 45 -8.14 -10.18 -4.02
N VAL A 46 -7.28 -9.20 -4.31
CA VAL A 46 -7.28 -8.49 -5.61
C VAL A 46 -6.30 -9.10 -6.61
N LYS A 47 -6.61 -8.94 -7.90
CA LYS A 47 -5.79 -9.34 -9.05
C LYS A 47 -5.85 -8.24 -10.10
N ASP A 48 -4.88 -8.21 -11.00
CA ASP A 48 -4.82 -7.23 -12.10
C ASP A 48 -4.96 -5.78 -11.60
N THR A 49 -4.41 -5.52 -10.41
CA THR A 49 -4.44 -4.23 -9.73
C THR A 49 -3.02 -3.67 -9.66
N MET A 50 -2.87 -2.43 -10.10
CA MET A 50 -1.63 -1.66 -10.02
C MET A 50 -1.82 -0.50 -9.04
N VAL A 51 -0.75 -0.17 -8.32
CA VAL A 51 -0.67 1.04 -7.52
C VAL A 51 0.47 1.92 -7.97
N SER A 52 0.30 3.23 -7.83
CA SER A 52 1.33 4.21 -8.13
C SER A 52 1.21 5.45 -7.25
N GLY A 53 2.29 6.22 -7.17
CA GLY A 53 2.31 7.46 -6.42
C GLY A 53 3.71 8.03 -6.28
N ASN A 54 3.81 9.09 -5.49
CA ASN A 54 5.08 9.70 -5.11
C ASN A 54 5.30 9.57 -3.59
N ILE A 55 6.38 8.90 -3.21
CA ILE A 55 6.63 8.56 -1.80
C ILE A 55 6.81 9.80 -0.92
N TYR A 56 7.40 10.88 -1.45
CA TYR A 56 7.60 12.11 -0.70
C TYR A 56 6.29 12.83 -0.37
N GLN A 57 5.25 12.65 -1.18
CA GLN A 57 3.92 13.20 -0.90
C GLN A 57 3.15 12.27 0.02
N ILE A 58 3.14 10.97 -0.27
CA ILE A 58 2.41 9.97 0.52
C ILE A 58 2.86 9.97 1.99
N LEU A 59 4.16 10.01 2.25
CA LEU A 59 4.67 9.98 3.63
C LEU A 59 4.31 11.23 4.45
N LYS A 60 3.95 12.36 3.81
CA LYS A 60 3.46 13.56 4.51
C LYS A 60 2.01 13.43 4.97
N GLN A 61 1.25 12.51 4.38
CA GLN A 61 -0.20 12.37 4.54
C GLN A 61 -0.57 11.05 5.23
N ILE A 62 0.35 10.41 5.95
CA ILE A 62 0.06 9.18 6.69
C ILE A 62 -1.04 9.47 7.72
N THR A 63 -2.13 8.70 7.66
CA THR A 63 -3.29 8.90 8.54
C THR A 63 -3.27 8.02 9.77
N ALA A 64 -2.56 6.90 9.71
CA ALA A 64 -2.40 5.99 10.85
C ALA A 64 -1.15 5.11 10.70
N ILE A 65 -0.59 4.72 11.83
CA ILE A 65 0.53 3.77 11.95
C ILE A 65 0.08 2.65 12.88
N GLY A 66 0.35 1.40 12.49
CA GLY A 66 0.04 0.23 13.28
C GLY A 66 0.91 0.11 14.54
N SER A 67 0.38 -0.55 15.57
CA SER A 67 1.09 -0.80 16.82
C SER A 67 2.06 -1.98 16.76
N GLU A 68 1.90 -2.89 15.79
CA GLU A 68 2.73 -4.07 15.59
C GLU A 68 3.68 -3.87 14.40
N THR A 69 4.92 -4.35 14.55
CA THR A 69 5.93 -4.30 13.49
C THR A 69 6.23 -5.70 12.95
N LYS A 70 6.67 -5.76 11.69
CA LYS A 70 7.10 -7.00 11.03
C LYS A 70 8.41 -6.78 10.30
N TRP A 71 9.23 -7.81 10.23
CA TRP A 71 10.42 -7.83 9.39
C TRP A 71 10.02 -8.06 7.92
N VAL A 72 10.35 -7.10 7.07
CA VAL A 72 10.15 -7.12 5.63
C VAL A 72 11.51 -7.24 4.95
N GLY A 73 11.65 -8.23 4.06
CA GLY A 73 12.89 -8.48 3.31
C GLY A 73 14.11 -8.85 4.16
N GLY A 74 13.94 -9.08 5.48
CA GLY A 74 15.03 -9.38 6.41
C GLY A 74 15.88 -8.16 6.83
N PHE A 75 15.57 -6.96 6.36
CA PHE A 75 16.36 -5.75 6.64
C PHE A 75 15.55 -4.57 7.20
N LEU A 76 14.22 -4.58 7.04
CA LEU A 76 13.35 -3.49 7.49
C LEU A 76 12.35 -4.01 8.51
N ASN A 77 12.41 -3.54 9.76
CA ASN A 77 11.36 -3.77 10.75
C ASN A 77 10.41 -2.57 10.76
N THR A 78 9.20 -2.74 10.23
CA THR A 78 8.25 -1.64 10.02
C THR A 78 6.85 -2.04 10.47
N PRO A 79 6.06 -1.11 11.04
CA PRO A 79 4.63 -1.32 11.22
C PRO A 79 3.89 -1.24 9.88
N HIS A 80 2.60 -1.58 9.94
CA HIS A 80 1.65 -1.26 8.89
C HIS A 80 1.43 0.27 8.83
N ILE A 81 1.35 0.84 7.64
CA ILE A 81 1.19 2.30 7.42
C ILE A 81 -0.06 2.53 6.57
N CYS A 82 -0.94 3.43 7.00
CA CYS A 82 -2.13 3.80 6.26
C CYS A 82 -1.87 5.05 5.40
N CYS A 83 -1.91 4.87 4.08
CA CYS A 83 -1.61 5.89 3.08
C CYS A 83 -2.87 6.22 2.25
N PRO A 84 -3.49 7.41 2.40
CA PRO A 84 -4.72 7.75 1.69
C PRO A 84 -4.49 8.13 0.22
N GLU A 85 -3.33 8.67 -0.14
CA GLU A 85 -3.04 9.25 -1.47
C GLU A 85 -2.25 8.28 -2.37
N VAL A 86 -2.67 7.02 -2.45
CA VAL A 86 -2.09 6.05 -3.38
C VAL A 86 -3.06 5.85 -4.55
N SER A 87 -2.59 6.08 -5.77
CA SER A 87 -3.38 5.85 -6.97
C SER A 87 -3.54 4.35 -7.22
N VAL A 88 -4.76 3.93 -7.53
CA VAL A 88 -5.10 2.53 -7.82
C VAL A 88 -5.69 2.43 -9.21
N ALA A 89 -5.15 1.54 -10.04
CA ALA A 89 -5.71 1.15 -11.32
C ALA A 89 -6.05 -0.35 -11.27
N SER A 90 -7.30 -0.71 -11.52
CA SER A 90 -7.75 -2.09 -11.56
C SER A 90 -8.57 -2.34 -12.82
N LYS A 91 -8.51 -3.56 -13.35
CA LYS A 91 -9.40 -4.05 -14.41
C LYS A 91 -10.64 -4.72 -13.85
#